data_AF-A0A959ADN4-F1
#
_entry.id   AF-A0A959ADN4-F1
#
_cell.length_a   1.000
_cell.length_b   1.000
_cell.length_c   1.000
_cell.angle_alpha   90.00
_cell.angle_beta   90.00
_cell.angle_gamma   90.00
#
_symmetry.space_group_name_H-M   'P 1'
#
loop_
_entity.id
_entity.type
_entity.pdbx_description
1 polymer ?
#
loop_
_entity_poly.entity_id
_entity_poly.type
_entity_poly.pdbx_seq_one_letter_code
_entity_poly.pdbx_strand_id
1 'polypeptide(L)'
;MKQKTLKRKLMVRLILLMSFPVFLAAQGPLDGYLKGKGVLDLVPSFSFNRADKFFGNDNQVYEEPYRGQLFSLFTAYGLTQRIDLVGTAAVVFNPLQSGLQDGGLFLKYRPVYKSLGQAGNLGILLGSGAMFPISRYEPVSTGALGQRAVSVPVKGIVQWETPLGPFVNITYGYHFRVDKLSAEDISQIQVERPDYQPIEPGNFSTLLFKVGLPTAHFYADAWYEIQRTRTGSDYVPDLPDLAQSFRVSYTQIGGTIYYSDSGKSGFFLSGGYILGGRNVNQIQRITVGVVFKVNTQH
;
A
#
# COMPACT_ATOMS: atom_id res chain seq x y z
N MET A 1 55.79 -4.38 -40.97
CA MET A 1 54.51 -5.07 -40.76
C MET A 1 53.70 -4.25 -39.75
N LYS A 2 52.49 -3.78 -40.12
CA LYS A 2 51.75 -2.69 -39.47
C LYS A 2 51.14 -3.05 -38.11
N GLN A 3 51.20 -2.10 -37.17
CA GLN A 3 50.32 -1.97 -36.00
C GLN A 3 48.83 -1.81 -36.41
N LYS A 4 47.90 -2.40 -35.67
CA LYS A 4 46.77 -1.74 -34.95
C LYS A 4 45.60 -2.70 -34.65
N THR A 5 44.98 -2.47 -33.48
CA THR A 5 43.56 -2.70 -33.10
C THR A 5 43.10 -4.17 -32.94
N LEU A 6 42.35 -4.58 -31.90
CA LEU A 6 41.24 -3.90 -31.24
C LEU A 6 40.91 -4.56 -29.87
N LYS A 7 40.90 -3.78 -28.79
CA LYS A 7 40.10 -4.05 -27.57
C LYS A 7 38.62 -3.76 -27.88
N ARG A 8 37.68 -4.66 -27.55
CA ARG A 8 36.22 -4.49 -27.28
C ARG A 8 35.54 -5.86 -27.47
N LYS A 9 34.52 -6.30 -26.75
CA LYS A 9 33.73 -5.82 -25.60
C LYS A 9 32.76 -6.96 -25.22
N LEU A 10 32.60 -7.18 -23.91
CA LEU A 10 31.34 -7.35 -23.20
C LEU A 10 30.09 -7.68 -24.06
N MET A 11 29.61 -8.93 -23.99
CA MET A 11 28.26 -9.26 -24.46
C MET A 11 27.62 -10.37 -23.63
N VAL A 12 27.18 -10.02 -22.42
CA VAL A 12 25.98 -10.63 -21.83
C VAL A 12 25.16 -9.48 -21.25
N ARG A 13 24.36 -8.85 -22.11
CA ARG A 13 23.23 -8.03 -21.68
C ARG A 13 22.11 -9.01 -21.28
N LEU A 14 22.04 -9.37 -20.01
CA LEU A 14 20.83 -9.97 -19.47
C LEU A 14 19.86 -8.83 -19.16
N ILE A 15 18.98 -8.53 -20.12
CA ILE A 15 17.78 -7.73 -19.89
C ILE A 15 16.85 -8.62 -19.06
N LEU A 16 17.02 -8.61 -17.74
CA LEU A 16 16.10 -9.25 -16.82
C LEU A 16 14.94 -8.27 -16.56
N LEU A 17 13.99 -8.23 -17.47
CA LEU A 17 12.66 -7.63 -17.28
C LEU A 17 11.82 -8.54 -16.37
N MET A 18 12.34 -8.84 -15.17
CA MET A 18 11.58 -9.54 -14.14
C MET A 18 10.71 -8.50 -13.42
N SER A 19 9.46 -8.42 -13.86
CA SER A 19 8.38 -7.82 -13.09
C SER A 19 8.19 -8.63 -11.81
N PHE A 20 8.84 -8.21 -10.73
CA PHE A 20 8.60 -8.79 -9.40
C PHE A 20 7.15 -8.49 -8.98
N PRO A 21 6.45 -9.47 -8.38
CA PRO A 21 5.09 -9.25 -7.92
C PRO A 21 5.06 -8.24 -6.77
N VAL A 22 4.04 -7.38 -6.84
CA VAL A 22 3.79 -6.26 -5.92
C VAL A 22 3.01 -6.81 -4.72
N PHE A 23 3.40 -6.45 -3.49
CA PHE A 23 2.70 -6.89 -2.28
C PHE A 23 2.17 -5.74 -1.43
N LEU A 24 0.84 -5.75 -1.28
CA LEU A 24 -0.03 -4.96 -0.41
C LEU A 24 -0.40 -5.79 0.82
N ALA A 25 -0.53 -5.25 2.04
CA ALA A 25 -1.54 -4.26 2.42
C ALA A 25 -1.00 -3.11 3.30
N ALA A 26 0.32 -2.97 3.39
CA ALA A 26 0.95 -1.93 4.21
C ALA A 26 1.30 -0.66 3.46
N GLN A 27 1.82 -0.79 2.23
CA GLN A 27 2.57 0.26 1.52
C GLN A 27 1.76 0.97 0.42
N GLY A 28 0.45 0.71 0.34
CA GLY A 28 -0.39 1.15 -0.76
C GLY A 28 -0.12 0.43 -2.10
N PRO A 29 -1.05 0.54 -3.08
CA PRO A 29 -1.13 -0.39 -4.21
C PRO A 29 -0.13 -0.15 -5.34
N LEU A 30 0.66 0.92 -5.23
CA LEU A 30 1.50 1.43 -6.30
C LEU A 30 2.97 1.36 -5.87
N ASP A 31 3.77 0.63 -6.64
CA ASP A 31 5.19 0.41 -6.40
C ASP A 31 6.06 0.84 -7.59
N GLY A 32 7.37 0.60 -7.49
CA GLY A 32 8.35 0.94 -8.51
C GLY A 32 8.36 0.06 -9.77
N TYR A 33 7.62 -1.05 -9.83
CA TYR A 33 7.73 -2.06 -10.89
C TYR A 33 6.50 -2.16 -11.77
N LEU A 34 6.68 -2.14 -13.10
CA LEU A 34 5.60 -2.42 -14.03
C LEU A 34 5.49 -3.93 -14.32
N LYS A 35 4.28 -4.39 -14.65
CA LYS A 35 4.01 -5.80 -14.99
C LYS A 35 4.55 -6.16 -16.38
N GLY A 36 4.45 -5.23 -17.32
CA GLY A 36 4.72 -5.45 -18.75
C GLY A 36 3.46 -5.85 -19.51
N LYS A 37 3.41 -5.52 -20.80
CA LYS A 37 2.20 -5.67 -21.63
C LYS A 37 1.67 -7.12 -21.59
N GLY A 38 0.40 -7.30 -21.28
CA GLY A 38 -0.27 -8.62 -21.27
C GLY A 38 0.03 -9.48 -20.03
N VAL A 39 0.77 -8.98 -19.06
CA VAL A 39 1.05 -9.70 -17.81
C VAL A 39 0.03 -9.31 -16.76
N LEU A 40 -0.64 -10.31 -16.19
CA LEU A 40 -1.55 -10.21 -15.06
C LEU A 40 -0.91 -10.85 -13.82
N ASP A 41 -0.78 -10.08 -12.75
CA ASP A 41 -0.52 -10.61 -11.41
C ASP A 41 -1.86 -10.66 -10.64
N LEU A 42 -2.19 -11.81 -10.06
CA LEU A 42 -3.29 -12.01 -9.12
C LEU A 42 -2.70 -12.44 -7.77
N VAL A 43 -3.05 -11.72 -6.71
CA VAL A 43 -2.42 -11.90 -5.39
C VAL A 43 -3.49 -11.97 -4.29
N PRO A 44 -4.06 -13.15 -4.03
CA PRO A 44 -4.81 -13.39 -2.80
C PRO A 44 -3.85 -13.45 -1.59
N SER A 45 -4.28 -12.83 -0.49
CA SER A 45 -3.50 -12.78 0.74
C SER A 45 -4.38 -12.75 1.97
N PHE A 46 -3.84 -13.21 3.09
CA PHE A 46 -4.49 -13.22 4.39
C PHE A 46 -3.58 -12.56 5.41
N SER A 47 -4.12 -11.60 6.17
CA SER A 47 -3.38 -10.86 7.19
C SER A 47 -3.98 -11.10 8.57
N PHE A 48 -3.11 -11.22 9.56
CA PHE A 48 -3.45 -11.26 10.98
C PHE A 48 -2.97 -9.96 11.62
N ASN A 49 -3.87 -9.23 12.26
CA ASN A 49 -3.62 -7.93 12.87
C ASN A 49 -3.90 -8.00 14.37
N ARG A 50 -2.98 -7.44 15.15
CA ARG A 50 -3.07 -7.27 16.60
C ARG A 50 -2.68 -5.84 16.95
N ALA A 51 -3.41 -5.21 17.86
CA ALA A 51 -2.90 -4.10 18.66
C ALA A 51 -3.31 -4.29 20.11
N ASP A 52 -2.49 -3.81 21.03
CA ASP A 52 -2.84 -3.72 22.45
C ASP A 52 -3.01 -2.25 22.89
N LYS A 53 -2.65 -1.30 22.01
CA LYS A 53 -2.63 0.14 22.28
C LYS A 53 -3.19 0.92 21.09
N PHE A 54 -3.81 2.06 21.39
CA PHE A 54 -4.24 3.05 20.41
C PHE A 54 -3.58 4.40 20.71
N PHE A 55 -3.01 5.03 19.68
CA PHE A 55 -2.40 6.36 19.77
C PHE A 55 -3.44 7.44 19.50
N GLY A 56 -3.70 8.29 20.50
CA GLY A 56 -4.64 9.41 20.44
C GLY A 56 -4.01 10.73 20.01
N ASN A 57 -4.66 11.83 20.38
CA ASN A 57 -4.11 13.19 20.25
C ASN A 57 -3.04 13.47 21.34
N ASP A 58 -2.14 14.43 21.12
CA ASP A 58 -1.26 15.02 22.14
C ASP A 58 -0.45 13.98 22.94
N ASN A 59 0.03 12.95 22.23
CA ASN A 59 0.77 11.80 22.78
C ASN A 59 -0.01 10.94 23.78
N GLN A 60 -1.35 11.03 23.81
CA GLN A 60 -2.21 10.12 24.56
C GLN A 60 -2.11 8.70 24.00
N VAL A 61 -2.15 7.72 24.90
CA VAL A 61 -2.15 6.29 24.57
C VAL A 61 -3.26 5.63 25.36
N TYR A 62 -4.13 4.90 24.68
CA TYR A 62 -5.26 4.18 25.25
C TYR A 62 -5.05 2.67 25.16
N GLU A 63 -5.55 1.93 26.15
CA GLU A 63 -5.54 0.46 26.16
C GLU A 63 -6.76 -0.08 25.39
N GLU A 64 -6.70 0.06 24.07
CA GLU A 64 -7.77 -0.34 23.15
C GLU A 64 -7.30 -1.54 22.32
N PRO A 65 -7.50 -2.78 22.80
CA PRO A 65 -7.03 -3.95 22.11
C PRO A 65 -7.82 -4.18 20.81
N TYR A 66 -7.10 -4.43 19.73
CA TYR A 66 -7.68 -4.79 18.44
C TYR A 66 -7.17 -6.15 17.99
N ARG A 67 -8.10 -6.97 17.48
CA ARG A 67 -7.80 -8.22 16.76
C ARG A 67 -8.63 -8.27 15.51
N GLY A 68 -7.97 -8.50 14.38
CA GLY A 68 -8.65 -8.59 13.10
C GLY A 68 -7.87 -9.41 12.11
N GLN A 69 -8.60 -10.02 11.21
CA GLN A 69 -8.09 -10.74 10.07
C GLN A 69 -8.54 -10.04 8.79
N LEU A 70 -7.74 -10.11 7.75
CA LEU A 70 -8.01 -9.44 6.48
C LEU A 70 -7.70 -10.39 5.33
N PHE A 71 -8.72 -10.75 4.55
CA PHE A 71 -8.50 -11.34 3.25
C PHE A 71 -8.43 -10.21 2.21
N SER A 72 -7.37 -10.17 1.41
CA SER A 72 -7.19 -9.15 0.36
C SER A 72 -6.90 -9.80 -0.97
N LEU A 73 -7.52 -9.26 -2.01
CA LEU A 73 -7.20 -9.55 -3.40
C LEU A 73 -6.56 -8.32 -4.03
N PHE A 74 -5.32 -8.47 -4.47
CA PHE A 74 -4.64 -7.49 -5.31
C PHE A 74 -4.51 -8.03 -6.74
N THR A 75 -4.72 -7.16 -7.71
CA THR A 75 -4.54 -7.47 -9.13
C THR A 75 -3.74 -6.38 -9.80
N ALA A 76 -2.86 -6.74 -10.73
CA ALA A 76 -2.15 -5.77 -11.57
C ALA A 76 -2.03 -6.31 -12.99
N TYR A 77 -2.46 -5.53 -13.97
CA TYR A 77 -2.44 -5.89 -15.38
C TYR A 77 -1.68 -4.86 -16.20
N GLY A 78 -0.66 -5.30 -16.94
CA GLY A 78 0.08 -4.42 -17.83
C GLY A 78 -0.70 -4.15 -19.13
N LEU A 79 -1.32 -2.98 -19.21
CA LEU A 79 -2.01 -2.51 -20.42
C LEU A 79 -1.01 -2.27 -21.56
N THR A 80 0.17 -1.73 -21.23
CA THR A 80 1.28 -1.50 -22.16
C THR A 80 2.61 -1.82 -21.48
N GLN A 81 3.73 -1.59 -22.17
CA GLN A 81 5.06 -1.66 -21.54
C GLN A 81 5.32 -0.53 -20.52
N ARG A 82 4.46 0.48 -20.47
CA ARG A 82 4.63 1.67 -19.61
C ARG A 82 3.44 1.97 -18.72
N ILE A 83 2.35 1.23 -18.84
CA ILE A 83 1.08 1.49 -18.15
C ILE A 83 0.56 0.19 -17.57
N ASP A 84 0.31 0.19 -16.26
CA ASP A 84 -0.41 -0.87 -15.56
C ASP A 84 -1.75 -0.34 -15.03
N LEU A 85 -2.75 -1.21 -15.03
CA LEU A 85 -3.97 -1.08 -14.25
C LEU A 85 -3.84 -1.94 -13.00
N VAL A 86 -4.24 -1.41 -11.84
CA VAL A 86 -4.11 -2.06 -10.54
C VAL A 86 -5.45 -2.04 -9.83
N GLY A 87 -5.89 -3.19 -9.30
CA GLY A 87 -7.14 -3.34 -8.55
C GLY A 87 -6.89 -3.91 -7.16
N THR A 88 -7.71 -3.50 -6.19
CA THR A 88 -7.66 -4.02 -4.82
C THR A 88 -9.07 -4.19 -4.26
N ALA A 89 -9.28 -5.26 -3.51
CA ALA A 89 -10.47 -5.45 -2.69
C ALA A 89 -10.11 -6.21 -1.41
N ALA A 90 -10.86 -5.97 -0.35
CA ALA A 90 -10.57 -6.58 0.94
C ALA A 90 -11.85 -6.95 1.71
N VAL A 91 -11.76 -8.04 2.49
CA VAL A 91 -12.78 -8.49 3.45
C VAL A 91 -12.12 -8.53 4.82
N VAL A 92 -12.68 -7.79 5.77
CA VAL A 92 -12.21 -7.74 7.16
C VAL A 92 -13.06 -8.69 8.00
N PHE A 93 -12.41 -9.37 8.94
CA PHE A 93 -13.05 -10.20 9.96
C PHE A 93 -12.52 -9.79 11.33
N ASN A 94 -13.39 -9.33 12.22
CA ASN A 94 -13.04 -9.07 13.61
C ASN A 94 -14.17 -9.55 14.53
N PRO A 95 -13.96 -9.60 15.87
CA PRO A 95 -14.97 -10.10 16.79
C PRO A 95 -16.29 -9.32 16.80
N LEU A 96 -16.28 -8.06 16.34
CA LEU A 96 -17.44 -7.16 16.35
C LEU A 96 -18.19 -7.18 15.01
N GLN A 97 -17.47 -7.24 13.89
CA GLN A 97 -18.04 -7.25 12.55
C GLN A 97 -17.16 -7.93 11.50
N SER A 98 -17.80 -8.39 10.43
CA SER A 98 -17.11 -8.88 9.23
C SER A 98 -17.80 -8.40 7.96
N GLY A 99 -17.04 -8.10 6.92
CA GLY A 99 -17.60 -7.60 5.68
C GLY A 99 -16.58 -7.11 4.66
N LEU A 100 -17.08 -6.85 3.45
CA LEU A 100 -16.33 -6.20 2.38
C LEU A 100 -16.00 -4.77 2.80
N GLN A 101 -14.71 -4.42 2.77
CA GLN A 101 -14.21 -3.14 3.27
C GLN A 101 -14.12 -2.11 2.14
N ASP A 102 -12.93 -1.54 1.94
CA ASP A 102 -12.61 -0.58 0.91
C ASP A 102 -11.93 -1.31 -0.25
N GLY A 103 -12.24 -0.86 -1.46
CA GLY A 103 -11.62 -1.30 -2.70
C GLY A 103 -10.91 -0.14 -3.39
N GLY A 104 -10.23 -0.44 -4.48
CA GLY A 104 -9.59 0.60 -5.27
C GLY A 104 -9.20 0.16 -6.67
N LEU A 105 -9.10 1.15 -7.55
CA LEU A 105 -8.68 0.99 -8.93
C LEU A 105 -7.71 2.12 -9.28
N PHE A 106 -6.55 1.76 -9.83
CA PHE A 106 -5.44 2.68 -10.05
C PHE A 106 -4.77 2.45 -11.39
N LEU A 107 -4.23 3.53 -11.96
CA LEU A 107 -3.34 3.51 -13.10
C LEU A 107 -1.93 3.89 -12.65
N LYS A 108 -0.94 3.17 -13.18
CA LYS A 108 0.48 3.44 -12.96
C LYS A 108 1.15 3.65 -14.30
N TYR A 109 1.86 4.76 -14.46
CA TYR A 109 2.53 5.16 -15.70
C TYR A 109 4.02 5.41 -15.45
N ARG A 110 4.90 4.81 -16.27
CA ARG A 110 6.35 5.03 -16.23
C ARG A 110 6.80 5.89 -17.42
N PRO A 111 6.91 7.23 -17.27
CA PRO A 111 7.45 8.09 -18.33
C PRO A 111 8.95 7.88 -18.54
N VAL A 112 9.70 7.57 -17.48
CA VAL A 112 11.16 7.48 -17.53
C VAL A 112 11.64 6.13 -17.03
N TYR A 113 12.46 5.47 -17.85
CA TYR A 113 13.31 4.37 -17.43
C TYR A 113 14.63 4.51 -18.19
N LYS A 114 15.73 4.81 -17.48
CA LYS A 114 17.03 5.12 -18.07
C LYS A 114 18.13 4.34 -17.39
N SER A 115 19.03 3.77 -18.19
CA SER A 115 20.30 3.25 -17.68
C SER A 115 21.26 4.42 -17.44
N LEU A 116 21.82 4.48 -16.24
CA LEU A 116 22.84 5.45 -15.80
C LEU A 116 24.25 4.83 -15.88
N GLY A 117 24.45 3.82 -16.73
CA GLY A 117 25.72 3.13 -16.87
C GLY A 117 26.12 2.39 -15.59
N GLN A 118 27.29 2.72 -15.04
CA GLN A 118 27.80 2.09 -13.81
C GLN A 118 27.00 2.46 -12.56
N ALA A 119 26.12 3.46 -12.63
CA ALA A 119 25.25 3.81 -11.52
C ALA A 119 23.94 2.99 -11.48
N GLY A 120 23.68 2.10 -12.46
CA GLY A 120 22.47 1.26 -12.47
C GLY A 120 21.33 1.86 -13.30
N ASN A 121 20.07 1.58 -12.94
CA ASN A 121 18.89 2.02 -13.68
C ASN A 121 17.99 2.92 -12.83
N LEU A 122 17.50 4.00 -13.42
CA LEU A 122 16.56 4.92 -12.80
C LEU A 122 15.19 4.84 -13.48
N GLY A 123 14.15 4.57 -12.69
CA GLY A 123 12.75 4.66 -13.06
C GLY A 123 12.05 5.82 -12.35
N ILE A 124 11.25 6.59 -13.10
CA ILE A 124 10.30 7.54 -12.54
C ILE A 124 8.91 7.11 -12.98
N LEU A 125 8.02 6.93 -12.01
CA LEU A 125 6.64 6.56 -12.24
C LEU A 125 5.69 7.58 -11.60
N LEU A 126 4.52 7.68 -12.19
CA LEU A 126 3.37 8.39 -11.66
C LEU A 126 2.24 7.38 -11.48
N GLY A 127 1.38 7.60 -10.49
CA GLY A 127 0.15 6.82 -10.38
C GLY A 127 -0.98 7.59 -9.75
N SER A 128 -2.20 7.23 -10.15
CA SER A 128 -3.43 7.83 -9.66
C SER A 128 -4.58 6.84 -9.77
N GLY A 129 -5.70 7.11 -9.09
CA GLY A 129 -6.86 6.23 -9.09
C GLY A 129 -7.92 6.67 -8.09
N ALA A 130 -8.72 5.73 -7.65
CA ALA A 130 -9.70 5.96 -6.59
C ALA A 130 -9.70 4.80 -5.61
N MET A 131 -9.91 5.12 -4.34
CA MET A 131 -10.23 4.19 -3.27
C MET A 131 -11.63 4.55 -2.75
N PHE A 132 -12.47 3.55 -2.51
CA PHE A 132 -13.88 3.74 -2.14
C PHE A 132 -14.41 2.53 -1.37
N PRO A 133 -15.42 2.70 -0.50
CA PRO A 133 -16.08 1.59 0.17
C PRO A 133 -16.81 0.71 -0.86
N ILE A 134 -16.51 -0.59 -0.87
CA ILE A 134 -17.18 -1.56 -1.76
C ILE A 134 -18.46 -2.11 -1.14
N SER A 135 -18.73 -1.81 0.14
CA SER A 135 -20.00 -2.11 0.81
C SER A 135 -20.41 -0.99 1.77
N ARG A 136 -21.65 -1.05 2.26
CA ARG A 136 -22.19 -0.12 3.27
C ARG A 136 -22.04 -0.68 4.69
N TYR A 137 -20.81 -0.81 5.15
CA TYR A 137 -20.56 -1.21 6.54
C TYR A 137 -20.76 -0.05 7.52
N GLU A 138 -20.85 -0.34 8.81
CA GLU A 138 -21.03 0.67 9.85
C GLU A 138 -19.70 1.40 10.14
N PRO A 139 -19.65 2.75 10.09
CA PRO A 139 -18.41 3.52 10.30
C PRO A 139 -18.06 3.76 11.76
N VAL A 140 -18.79 3.15 12.70
CA VAL A 140 -18.64 3.43 14.13
C VAL A 140 -17.26 2.97 14.60
N SER A 141 -16.57 3.84 15.34
CA SER A 141 -15.15 3.73 15.73
C SER A 141 -14.76 2.38 16.34
N THR A 142 -15.60 1.81 17.20
CA THR A 142 -15.31 0.53 17.87
C THR A 142 -15.46 -0.63 16.90
N GLY A 143 -14.32 -1.16 16.46
CA GLY A 143 -14.28 -2.31 15.55
C GLY A 143 -14.59 -1.99 14.09
N ALA A 144 -14.56 -0.72 13.68
CA ALA A 144 -14.78 -0.27 12.30
C ALA A 144 -14.06 -1.15 11.28
N LEU A 145 -14.77 -1.63 10.25
CA LEU A 145 -14.11 -2.37 9.16
C LEU A 145 -13.15 -1.45 8.40
N GLY A 146 -13.51 -0.18 8.25
CA GLY A 146 -12.70 0.85 7.60
C GLY A 146 -13.29 2.24 7.83
N GLN A 147 -12.94 3.20 6.98
CA GLN A 147 -13.33 4.60 7.17
C GLN A 147 -14.49 5.06 6.27
N ARG A 148 -14.96 4.24 5.32
CA ARG A 148 -15.92 4.64 4.26
C ARG A 148 -15.46 5.87 3.47
N ALA A 149 -14.15 6.11 3.48
CA ALA A 149 -13.55 7.25 2.84
C ALA A 149 -13.50 7.01 1.33
N VAL A 150 -13.69 8.09 0.57
CA VAL A 150 -13.43 8.10 -0.87
C VAL A 150 -12.23 9.00 -1.10
N SER A 151 -11.14 8.40 -1.61
CA SER A 151 -9.92 9.15 -1.85
C SER A 151 -9.35 8.95 -3.24
N VAL A 152 -8.78 10.03 -3.79
CA VAL A 152 -8.09 10.04 -5.08
C VAL A 152 -6.62 10.33 -4.80
N PRO A 153 -5.73 9.31 -4.83
CA PRO A 153 -4.29 9.54 -4.68
C PRO A 153 -3.67 10.07 -5.96
N VAL A 154 -2.67 10.94 -5.82
CA VAL A 154 -1.68 11.24 -6.84
C VAL A 154 -0.31 10.91 -6.26
N LYS A 155 0.40 9.97 -6.88
CA LYS A 155 1.69 9.47 -6.40
C LYS A 155 2.81 9.69 -7.40
N GLY A 156 3.97 10.11 -6.90
CA GLY A 156 5.24 10.12 -7.60
C GLY A 156 6.17 9.06 -7.00
N ILE A 157 6.80 8.26 -7.85
CA ILE A 157 7.64 7.13 -7.46
C ILE A 157 9.00 7.26 -8.15
N VAL A 158 10.06 7.18 -7.38
CA VAL A 158 11.43 7.09 -7.86
C VAL A 158 11.97 5.72 -7.48
N GLN A 159 12.38 4.95 -8.48
CA GLN A 159 12.97 3.63 -8.34
C GLN A 159 14.40 3.66 -8.85
N TRP A 160 15.36 3.29 -8.01
CA TRP A 160 16.75 3.16 -8.42
C TRP A 160 17.22 1.73 -8.19
N GLU A 161 17.61 1.05 -9.27
CA GLU A 161 18.14 -0.31 -9.26
C GLU A 161 19.66 -0.24 -9.38
N THR A 162 20.37 -0.74 -8.37
CA THR A 162 21.84 -0.73 -8.35
C THR A 162 22.40 -1.84 -9.26
N PRO A 163 23.63 -1.69 -9.79
CA PRO A 163 24.28 -2.74 -10.57
C PRO A 163 24.52 -4.04 -9.79
N LEU A 164 24.50 -3.98 -8.46
CA LEU A 164 24.76 -5.12 -7.58
C LEU A 164 23.51 -5.96 -7.29
N GLY A 165 22.33 -5.52 -7.77
CA GLY A 165 21.05 -6.20 -7.53
C GLY A 165 20.08 -5.40 -6.65
N PRO A 166 20.48 -4.87 -5.47
CA PRO A 166 19.58 -4.12 -4.62
C PRO A 166 18.92 -2.92 -5.31
N PHE A 167 17.75 -2.53 -4.81
CA PHE A 167 17.08 -1.30 -5.21
C PHE A 167 16.77 -0.38 -4.03
N VAL A 168 16.56 0.89 -4.35
CA VAL A 168 15.99 1.91 -3.47
C VAL A 168 14.73 2.45 -4.14
N ASN A 169 13.66 2.62 -3.36
CA ASN A 169 12.42 3.21 -3.79
C ASN A 169 12.03 4.35 -2.84
N ILE A 170 11.62 5.47 -3.42
CA ILE A 170 10.98 6.57 -2.70
C ILE A 170 9.64 6.83 -3.38
N THR A 171 8.57 6.76 -2.62
CA THR A 171 7.21 7.04 -3.09
C THR A 171 6.62 8.15 -2.24
N TYR A 172 6.20 9.23 -2.89
CA TYR A 172 5.42 10.30 -2.26
C TYR A 172 4.00 10.27 -2.82
N GLY A 173 3.00 10.41 -1.95
CA GLY A 173 1.60 10.47 -2.33
C GLY A 173 0.89 11.66 -1.69
N TYR A 174 -0.01 12.29 -2.44
CA TYR A 174 -1.01 13.21 -1.90
C TYR A 174 -2.40 12.65 -2.21
N HIS A 175 -3.23 12.53 -1.20
CA HIS A 175 -4.53 11.89 -1.27
C HIS A 175 -5.62 12.94 -1.05
N PHE A 176 -6.42 13.17 -2.10
CA PHE A 176 -7.58 14.03 -2.02
C PHE A 176 -8.73 13.25 -1.40
N ARG A 177 -9.27 13.72 -0.27
CA ARG A 177 -10.53 13.23 0.31
C ARG A 177 -11.68 13.92 -0.42
N VAL A 178 -12.56 13.14 -1.01
CA VAL A 178 -13.72 13.63 -1.78
C VAL A 178 -15.05 13.11 -1.22
N ASP A 179 -15.00 12.29 -0.18
CA ASP A 179 -16.14 11.93 0.64
C ASP A 179 -16.58 13.09 1.53
N LYS A 180 -17.82 12.97 2.04
CA LYS A 180 -18.38 13.84 3.07
C LYS A 180 -18.97 12.97 4.18
N LEU A 181 -19.04 13.51 5.38
CA LEU A 181 -19.74 12.86 6.48
C LEU A 181 -21.25 12.87 6.21
N SER A 182 -21.91 11.73 6.39
CA SER A 182 -23.36 11.63 6.22
C SER A 182 -24.08 12.27 7.40
N ALA A 183 -25.09 13.10 7.12
CA ALA A 183 -25.96 13.65 8.17
C ALA A 183 -26.71 12.55 8.94
N GLU A 184 -27.00 11.42 8.28
CA GLU A 184 -27.60 10.25 8.91
C GLU A 184 -26.62 9.55 9.86
N ASP A 185 -25.36 9.35 9.44
CA ASP A 185 -24.35 8.73 10.30
C ASP A 185 -24.04 9.65 11.51
N ILE A 186 -24.06 10.98 11.31
CA ILE A 186 -23.90 11.96 12.40
C ILE A 186 -25.08 11.90 13.37
N SER A 187 -26.33 11.87 12.87
CA SER A 187 -27.51 11.87 13.74
C SER A 187 -27.62 10.61 14.58
N GLN A 188 -27.14 9.47 14.08
CA GLN A 188 -27.04 8.23 14.85
C GLN A 188 -26.12 8.39 16.07
N ILE A 189 -24.95 9.01 15.90
CA ILE A 189 -24.04 9.28 17.03
C ILE A 189 -24.64 10.32 17.99
N GLN A 190 -25.38 11.29 17.48
CA GLN A 190 -26.01 12.34 18.30
C GLN A 190 -27.11 11.83 19.24
N VAL A 191 -27.63 10.62 19.03
CA VAL A 191 -28.54 9.95 19.99
C VAL A 191 -27.85 9.75 21.34
N GLU A 192 -26.57 9.37 21.33
CA GLU A 192 -25.78 9.15 22.54
C GLU A 192 -24.90 10.36 22.90
N ARG A 193 -24.55 11.20 21.92
CA ARG A 193 -23.72 12.40 22.09
C ARG A 193 -24.38 13.63 21.46
N PRO A 194 -25.37 14.28 22.10
CA PRO A 194 -26.14 15.38 21.50
C PRO A 194 -25.30 16.53 20.95
N ASP A 195 -24.14 16.82 21.56
CA ASP A 195 -23.22 17.88 21.14
C ASP A 195 -22.18 17.42 20.09
N TYR A 196 -22.31 16.21 19.54
CA TYR A 196 -21.37 15.66 18.57
C TYR A 196 -21.35 16.47 17.27
N GLN A 197 -20.22 17.11 17.01
CA GLN A 197 -19.95 17.88 15.81
C GLN A 197 -18.59 17.48 15.23
N PRO A 198 -18.55 16.47 14.34
CA PRO A 198 -17.29 16.01 13.77
C PRO A 198 -16.71 17.02 12.79
N ILE A 199 -15.39 17.05 12.71
CA ILE A 199 -14.65 17.83 11.71
C ILE A 199 -14.43 16.95 10.48
N GLU A 200 -14.74 17.50 9.32
CA GLU A 200 -14.45 16.84 8.04
C GLU A 200 -12.95 16.50 7.94
N PRO A 201 -12.61 15.24 7.61
CA PRO A 201 -11.24 14.77 7.55
C PRO A 201 -10.52 15.44 6.37
N GLY A 202 -9.27 15.83 6.61
CA GLY A 202 -8.47 16.51 5.61
C GLY A 202 -7.89 15.58 4.57
N ASN A 203 -7.44 16.19 3.47
CA ASN A 203 -6.45 15.57 2.60
C ASN A 203 -5.22 15.14 3.40
N PHE A 204 -4.55 14.11 2.93
CA PHE A 204 -3.37 13.57 3.59
C PHE A 204 -2.25 13.28 2.62
N SER A 205 -1.02 13.25 3.13
CA SER A 205 0.15 12.85 2.37
C SER A 205 0.80 11.61 2.95
N THR A 206 1.43 10.84 2.06
CA THR A 206 2.22 9.66 2.39
C THR A 206 3.64 9.79 1.86
N LEU A 207 4.61 9.28 2.60
CA LEU A 207 5.99 9.16 2.18
C LEU A 207 6.52 7.78 2.57
N LEU A 208 6.90 7.00 1.57
CA LEU A 208 7.41 5.64 1.71
C LEU A 208 8.86 5.60 1.21
N PHE A 209 9.73 5.06 2.06
CA PHE A 209 11.08 4.64 1.70
C PHE A 209 11.13 3.12 1.73
N LYS A 210 11.74 2.52 0.71
CA LYS A 210 11.94 1.08 0.66
C LYS A 210 13.31 0.76 0.08
N VAL A 211 13.92 -0.27 0.63
CA VAL A 211 15.11 -0.91 0.08
C VAL A 211 14.83 -2.40 -0.07
N GLY A 212 15.35 -3.02 -1.12
CA GLY A 212 15.13 -4.44 -1.33
C GLY A 212 16.13 -5.10 -2.26
N LEU A 213 16.08 -6.42 -2.30
CA LEU A 213 16.95 -7.28 -3.08
C LEU A 213 16.10 -8.26 -3.91
N PRO A 214 15.97 -8.02 -5.23
CA PRO A 214 15.43 -8.95 -6.18
C PRO A 214 16.51 -9.92 -6.67
N THR A 215 16.22 -11.22 -6.66
CA THR A 215 17.04 -12.29 -7.25
C THR A 215 16.15 -13.18 -8.12
N ALA A 216 16.72 -14.18 -8.80
CA ALA A 216 15.95 -15.07 -9.68
C ALA A 216 14.77 -15.76 -8.98
N HIS A 217 14.97 -16.22 -7.73
CA HIS A 217 13.96 -16.97 -6.99
C HIS A 217 13.44 -16.25 -5.75
N PHE A 218 14.23 -15.34 -5.19
CA PHE A 218 13.90 -14.64 -3.95
C PHE A 218 13.74 -13.15 -4.17
N TYR A 219 12.83 -12.55 -3.42
CA TYR A 219 12.75 -11.11 -3.25
C TYR A 219 12.63 -10.82 -1.76
N ALA A 220 13.35 -9.81 -1.29
CA ALA A 220 13.19 -9.29 0.07
C ALA A 220 13.18 -7.76 0.07
N ASP A 221 12.32 -7.15 0.87
CA ASP A 221 12.35 -5.71 1.12
C ASP A 221 12.15 -5.35 2.58
N ALA A 222 12.63 -4.15 2.92
CA ALA A 222 12.32 -3.45 4.15
C ALA A 222 11.84 -2.05 3.79
N TRP A 223 10.89 -1.53 4.57
CA TRP A 223 10.23 -0.27 4.27
C TRP A 223 9.88 0.52 5.52
N TYR A 224 9.78 1.83 5.34
CA TYR A 224 9.41 2.82 6.34
C TYR A 224 8.44 3.81 5.69
N GLU A 225 7.29 4.02 6.31
CA GLU A 225 6.24 4.90 5.78
C GLU A 225 5.74 5.88 6.84
N ILE A 226 5.47 7.10 6.38
CA ILE A 226 4.82 8.16 7.15
C ILE A 226 3.55 8.57 6.44
N GLN A 227 2.45 8.69 7.18
CA GLN A 227 1.23 9.36 6.75
C GLN A 227 0.95 10.58 7.63
N ARG A 228 0.55 11.70 7.01
CA ARG A 228 0.13 12.91 7.73
C ARG A 228 -1.19 13.46 7.19
N THR A 229 -2.16 13.61 8.09
CA THR A 229 -3.45 14.25 7.82
C THR A 229 -3.53 15.56 8.58
N ARG A 230 -3.98 16.64 7.93
CA ARG A 230 -3.96 17.99 8.54
C ARG A 230 -5.18 18.29 9.42
N THR A 231 -6.37 17.92 8.97
CA THR A 231 -7.66 18.20 9.63
C THR A 231 -8.44 16.92 9.88
N GLY A 232 -9.48 17.00 10.72
CA GLY A 232 -10.29 15.88 11.15
C GLY A 232 -10.42 15.85 12.66
N SER A 233 -11.37 15.05 13.14
CA SER A 233 -11.66 14.82 14.56
C SER A 233 -10.59 13.97 15.22
N ASP A 234 -10.63 13.94 16.55
CA ASP A 234 -9.83 13.04 17.37
C ASP A 234 -10.67 11.96 18.01
N TYR A 235 -10.05 10.80 18.16
CA TYR A 235 -10.63 9.72 18.94
C TYR A 235 -10.85 10.16 20.37
N VAL A 236 -12.04 9.86 20.88
CA VAL A 236 -12.39 9.99 22.30
C VAL A 236 -12.72 8.59 22.80
N PRO A 237 -12.02 8.08 23.82
CA PRO A 237 -12.25 6.73 24.35
C PRO A 237 -13.66 6.59 24.91
N ASP A 238 -14.18 5.36 24.86
CA ASP A 238 -15.48 4.95 25.42
C ASP A 238 -16.70 5.73 24.91
N LEU A 239 -16.56 6.46 23.81
CA LEU A 239 -17.64 7.22 23.18
C LEU A 239 -17.80 6.81 21.71
N PRO A 240 -19.05 6.66 21.23
CA PRO A 240 -19.29 6.39 19.82
C PRO A 240 -18.77 7.57 18.97
N ASP A 241 -18.11 7.25 17.86
CA ASP A 241 -17.56 8.24 16.94
C ASP A 241 -17.54 7.71 15.50
N LEU A 242 -17.41 8.61 14.53
CA LEU A 242 -17.26 8.29 13.12
C LEU A 242 -15.78 8.17 12.77
N ALA A 243 -15.31 6.94 12.56
CA ALA A 243 -13.92 6.68 12.16
C ALA A 243 -13.54 7.42 10.86
N GLN A 244 -14.53 7.69 10.00
CA GLN A 244 -14.36 8.48 8.77
C GLN A 244 -13.79 9.87 9.04
N SER A 245 -14.18 10.51 10.15
CA SER A 245 -13.83 11.89 10.50
C SER A 245 -12.41 12.04 11.05
N PHE A 246 -11.75 10.94 11.42
CA PHE A 246 -10.51 11.00 12.16
C PHE A 246 -9.34 11.59 11.37
N ARG A 247 -8.59 12.45 12.05
CA ARG A 247 -7.28 12.90 11.61
C ARG A 247 -6.25 11.81 11.84
N VAL A 248 -6.07 10.90 10.88
CA VAL A 248 -5.14 9.77 11.03
C VAL A 248 -3.74 10.13 10.53
N SER A 249 -2.75 10.04 11.42
CA SER A 249 -1.34 10.17 11.05
C SER A 249 -0.56 9.05 11.72
N TYR A 250 0.45 8.49 11.04
CA TYR A 250 1.25 7.42 11.61
C TYR A 250 2.63 7.35 10.99
N THR A 251 3.51 6.66 11.71
CA THR A 251 4.74 6.12 11.20
C THR A 251 4.71 4.61 11.35
N GLN A 252 5.06 3.88 10.30
CA GLN A 252 5.12 2.43 10.31
C GLN A 252 6.37 1.91 9.60
N ILE A 253 6.75 0.69 9.97
CA ILE A 253 7.84 -0.06 9.34
C ILE A 253 7.41 -1.47 9.02
N GLY A 254 8.16 -2.13 8.14
CA GLY A 254 8.00 -3.55 7.93
C GLY A 254 8.92 -4.10 6.86
N GLY A 255 8.57 -5.28 6.37
CA GLY A 255 9.30 -5.94 5.31
C GLY A 255 8.49 -7.04 4.65
N THR A 256 8.98 -7.52 3.52
CA THR A 256 8.36 -8.61 2.77
C THR A 256 9.45 -9.55 2.27
N ILE A 257 9.21 -10.85 2.36
CA ILE A 257 9.99 -11.88 1.68
C ILE A 257 9.07 -12.63 0.72
N TYR A 258 9.59 -12.96 -0.45
CA TYR A 258 8.89 -13.69 -1.50
C TYR A 258 9.81 -14.75 -2.11
N TYR A 259 9.22 -15.88 -2.47
CA TYR A 259 9.89 -16.97 -3.15
C TYR A 259 9.06 -17.49 -4.33
N SER A 260 9.74 -17.79 -5.45
CA SER A 260 9.16 -18.44 -6.63
C SER A 260 10.19 -19.28 -7.37
N ASP A 261 9.82 -20.52 -7.67
CA ASP A 261 10.66 -21.44 -8.43
C ASP A 261 10.54 -21.20 -9.95
N SER A 262 9.32 -21.03 -10.45
CA SER A 262 9.00 -20.97 -11.89
C SER A 262 8.79 -19.56 -12.43
N GLY A 263 8.72 -18.54 -11.57
CA GLY A 263 8.33 -17.17 -11.92
C GLY A 263 6.85 -16.99 -12.28
N LYS A 264 6.07 -18.09 -12.37
CA LYS A 264 4.62 -18.08 -12.66
C LYS A 264 3.77 -18.04 -11.39
N SER A 265 4.28 -18.61 -10.31
CA SER A 265 3.62 -18.57 -9.01
C SER A 265 4.65 -18.52 -7.89
N GLY A 266 4.28 -17.91 -6.77
CA GLY A 266 5.17 -17.77 -5.63
C GLY A 266 4.43 -17.44 -4.36
N PHE A 267 5.12 -17.55 -3.23
CA PHE A 267 4.57 -17.31 -1.91
C PHE A 267 5.29 -16.13 -1.29
N PHE A 268 4.58 -15.36 -0.48
CA PHE A 268 5.20 -14.29 0.29
C PHE A 268 4.74 -14.30 1.74
N LEU A 269 5.62 -13.77 2.59
CA LEU A 269 5.38 -13.43 3.97
C LEU A 269 5.75 -11.96 4.15
N SER A 270 4.85 -11.16 4.69
CA SER A 270 5.05 -9.74 4.97
C SER A 270 4.74 -9.46 6.43
N GLY A 271 5.49 -8.53 7.01
CA GLY A 271 5.29 -8.05 8.38
C GLY A 271 5.24 -6.53 8.41
N GLY A 272 4.44 -5.96 9.30
CA GLY A 272 4.37 -4.52 9.50
C GLY A 272 4.06 -4.14 10.94
N TYR A 273 4.54 -2.98 11.37
CA TYR A 273 4.34 -2.45 12.71
C TYR A 273 4.19 -0.93 12.70
N ILE A 274 3.12 -0.43 13.33
CA ILE A 274 2.91 1.01 13.55
C ILE A 274 3.71 1.43 14.78
N LEU A 275 4.68 2.32 14.59
CA LEU A 275 5.58 2.79 15.64
C LEU A 275 4.94 3.84 16.55
N GLY A 276 4.07 4.66 15.97
CA GLY A 276 3.48 5.81 16.64
C GLY A 276 2.58 6.58 15.68
N GLY A 277 1.75 7.46 16.22
CA GLY A 277 0.84 8.24 15.41
C GLY A 277 -0.23 8.96 16.20
N ARG A 278 -1.33 9.22 15.51
CA ARG A 278 -2.53 9.89 15.99
C ARG A 278 -3.74 9.21 15.36
N ASN A 279 -4.75 8.94 16.18
CA ASN A 279 -5.99 8.26 15.82
C ASN A 279 -5.72 6.93 15.10
N VAL A 280 -4.81 6.12 15.66
CA VAL A 280 -4.35 4.90 15.02
C VAL A 280 -3.99 3.82 16.04
N ASN A 281 -4.41 2.59 15.77
CA ASN A 281 -3.99 1.42 16.53
C ASN A 281 -2.49 1.14 16.32
N GLN A 282 -1.80 0.68 17.37
CA GLN A 282 -0.43 0.18 17.29
C GLN A 282 -0.41 -1.22 16.66
N ILE A 283 -0.82 -1.31 15.40
CA ILE A 283 -1.02 -2.60 14.72
C ILE A 283 0.33 -3.27 14.46
N GLN A 284 0.45 -4.50 14.93
CA GLN A 284 1.34 -5.54 14.44
C GLN A 284 0.58 -6.39 13.42
N ARG A 285 1.14 -6.53 12.22
CA ARG A 285 0.54 -7.30 11.14
C ARG A 285 1.51 -8.35 10.62
N ILE A 286 0.98 -9.54 10.37
CA ILE A 286 1.62 -10.59 9.59
C ILE A 286 0.70 -10.94 8.43
N THR A 287 1.22 -10.96 7.21
CA THR A 287 0.48 -11.28 5.99
C THR A 287 1.15 -12.43 5.26
N VAL A 288 0.36 -13.42 4.86
CA VAL A 288 0.78 -14.50 3.97
C VAL A 288 -0.01 -14.41 2.68
N GLY A 289 0.57 -14.80 1.57
CA GLY A 289 -0.19 -14.87 0.33
C GLY A 289 0.54 -15.56 -0.81
N VAL A 290 -0.17 -15.66 -1.92
CA VAL A 290 0.28 -16.35 -3.13
C VAL A 290 0.18 -15.39 -4.30
N VAL A 291 1.15 -15.44 -5.19
CA VAL A 291 1.12 -14.75 -6.48
C VAL A 291 0.82 -15.76 -7.56
N PHE A 292 -0.08 -15.39 -8.45
CA PHE A 292 -0.27 -16.04 -9.74
C PHE A 292 0.02 -15.02 -10.84
N LYS A 293 0.99 -15.35 -11.70
CA LYS A 293 1.35 -14.58 -12.87
C LYS A 293 0.83 -15.28 -14.11
N VAL A 294 -0.03 -14.59 -14.85
CA VAL A 294 -0.65 -15.08 -16.08
C VAL A 294 -0.23 -14.17 -17.23
N ASN A 295 0.28 -14.75 -18.31
CA ASN A 295 0.53 -14.02 -19.55
C ASN A 295 -0.66 -14.23 -20.49
N THR A 296 -1.35 -13.15 -20.87
CA THR A 296 -2.55 -13.19 -21.71
C THR A 296 -2.23 -13.08 -23.20
N GLN A 297 -0.96 -12.86 -23.56
CA GLN A 297 -0.50 -12.86 -24.95
C GLN A 297 0.22 -14.19 -25.21
N HIS A 298 -0.50 -15.09 -25.86
CA HIS A 298 0.04 -16.30 -26.49
C HIS A 298 0.56 -15.97 -27.89
#